data_AF-A0AAJ1SLT1-F1
#
_entry.id   AF-A0AAJ1SLT1-F1
#
_cell.length_a   1.000
_cell.length_b   1.000
_cell.length_c   1.000
_cell.angle_alpha   90.00
_cell.angle_beta   90.00
_cell.angle_gamma   90.00
#
_symmetry.space_group_name_H-M   'P 1'
#
loop_
_entity.id
_entity.type
_entity.pdbx_description
1 polymer ?
#
loop_
_entity_poly.entity_id
_entity_poly.type
_entity_poly.pdbx_seq_one_letter_code
_entity_poly.pdbx_strand_id
1 'polypeptide(L)'
;MQLNDFLGDPSSRLTPSGKRLYREKQNGFMLEYYQLYLNELETVPVLYAYPEKEGPFPTVLYLHSHGGDFSVGKSELIHGAPYLASPSFAEVLTGMGYAVWSIDAWGFEERGGISESELFKQFLLTGKTLWGMRIYDVISLIDYLETREDTDTQRIATIGLSMGGLLSWWVAALDSRVKVCIDLAAQVDIETLLLHRRLDHHGFYYYVPNLLTAYTTLAIQEKIAPRPRLSLVGKNDTMCLDEGVLKLRKGLDKKYRSMGSPENFSSFSLTGGHMETQEMRNIWKQFIREHL
;
A
#
# COMPACT_ATOMS: atom_id res chain seq x y z
N MET A 1 2.63 -0.85 24.65
CA MET A 1 2.94 -1.60 23.42
C MET A 1 2.69 -0.68 22.25
N GLN A 2 3.70 -0.44 21.43
CA GLN A 2 3.60 0.34 20.20
C GLN A 2 2.97 -0.53 19.10
N LEU A 3 2.44 0.09 18.04
CA LEU A 3 1.77 -0.64 16.96
C LEU A 3 2.72 -1.64 16.25
N ASN A 4 4.01 -1.29 16.10
CA ASN A 4 5.03 -2.16 15.50
C ASN A 4 5.25 -3.44 16.31
N ASP A 5 5.08 -3.40 17.64
CA ASP A 5 5.31 -4.57 18.51
C ASP A 5 4.38 -5.75 18.16
N PHE A 6 3.24 -5.49 17.51
CA PHE A 6 2.27 -6.52 17.11
C PHE A 6 2.65 -7.23 15.79
N LEU A 7 3.44 -6.58 14.93
CA LEU A 7 3.77 -7.08 13.60
C LEU A 7 4.86 -8.16 13.62
N GLY A 8 5.53 -8.33 14.76
CA GLY A 8 6.71 -9.16 14.94
C GLY A 8 7.98 -8.34 14.94
N ASP A 9 9.04 -8.93 15.53
CA ASP A 9 10.35 -8.29 15.67
C ASP A 9 10.96 -8.00 14.29
N PRO A 10 11.19 -6.72 13.93
CA PRO A 10 12.03 -6.34 12.80
C PRO A 10 13.48 -6.49 13.25
N SER A 11 13.88 -7.71 13.60
CA SER A 11 15.23 -8.01 14.07
C SER A 11 16.21 -7.47 13.03
N SER A 12 16.89 -6.37 13.38
CA SER A 12 17.74 -5.50 12.55
C SER A 12 17.08 -4.92 11.28
N ARG A 13 16.87 -3.59 11.26
CA ARG A 13 16.80 -2.87 9.98
C ARG A 13 18.16 -2.98 9.30
N LEU A 14 18.27 -3.91 8.35
CA LEU A 14 19.40 -3.95 7.43
C LEU A 14 19.50 -2.60 6.71
N THR A 15 20.73 -2.17 6.43
CA THR A 15 20.91 -1.09 5.44
C THR A 15 20.50 -1.66 4.08
N PRO A 16 19.43 -1.15 3.46
CA PRO A 16 18.95 -1.70 2.22
C PRO A 16 19.98 -1.49 1.11
N SER A 17 20.09 -2.47 0.25
CA SER A 17 21.02 -2.45 -0.88
C SER A 17 20.44 -3.25 -2.03
N GLY A 18 21.08 -3.24 -3.18
CA GLY A 18 20.62 -4.07 -4.29
C GLY A 18 21.28 -3.70 -5.59
N LYS A 19 20.86 -4.39 -6.65
CA LYS A 19 21.37 -4.19 -8.00
C LYS A 19 20.23 -4.00 -8.97
N ARG A 20 20.43 -3.09 -9.92
CA ARG A 20 19.62 -3.04 -11.14
C ARG A 20 19.99 -4.23 -12.00
N LEU A 21 18.99 -5.01 -12.39
CA LEU A 21 19.14 -6.16 -13.27
C LEU A 21 19.19 -5.70 -14.72
N TYR A 22 18.18 -4.94 -15.14
CA TYR A 22 18.12 -4.36 -16.47
C TYR A 22 17.24 -3.10 -16.51
N ARG A 23 17.32 -2.40 -17.64
CA ARG A 23 16.58 -1.18 -17.95
C ARG A 23 16.02 -1.32 -19.36
N GLU A 24 14.79 -0.90 -19.56
CA GLU A 24 14.18 -0.79 -20.87
C GLU A 24 13.37 0.49 -21.01
N LYS A 25 13.17 0.90 -22.27
CA LYS A 25 12.32 2.02 -22.61
C LYS A 25 10.93 1.49 -22.98
N GLN A 26 9.93 1.96 -22.26
CA GLN A 26 8.53 1.73 -22.57
C GLN A 26 7.97 2.95 -23.33
N ASN A 27 6.75 2.84 -23.86
CA ASN A 27 6.13 3.99 -24.52
C ASN A 27 5.75 5.06 -23.49
N GLY A 28 6.57 6.12 -23.37
CA GLY A 28 6.32 7.28 -22.52
C GLY A 28 6.98 7.27 -21.14
N PHE A 29 7.72 6.20 -20.78
CA PHE A 29 8.46 6.11 -19.52
C PHE A 29 9.64 5.12 -19.61
N MET A 30 10.58 5.25 -18.69
CA MET A 30 11.65 4.28 -18.48
C MET A 30 11.23 3.27 -17.42
N LEU A 31 11.60 2.01 -17.63
CA LEU A 31 11.35 0.92 -16.68
C LEU A 31 12.66 0.25 -16.29
N GLU A 32 12.86 0.07 -14.99
CA GLU A 32 14.01 -0.61 -14.41
C GLU A 32 13.57 -1.75 -13.50
N TYR A 33 14.34 -2.83 -13.55
CA TYR A 33 14.13 -4.03 -12.78
C TYR A 33 15.26 -4.16 -11.79
N TYR A 34 14.92 -4.42 -10.53
CA TYR A 34 15.87 -4.48 -9.42
C TYR A 34 15.68 -5.76 -8.63
N GLN A 35 16.79 -6.22 -8.04
CA GLN A 35 16.79 -7.17 -6.94
C GLN A 35 17.35 -6.46 -5.71
N LEU A 36 16.52 -6.24 -4.69
CA LEU A 36 16.89 -5.51 -3.48
C LEU A 36 16.99 -6.43 -2.26
N TYR A 37 17.90 -6.13 -1.35
CA TYR A 37 17.98 -6.69 -0.01
C TYR A 37 17.23 -5.74 0.93
N LEU A 38 15.95 -6.03 1.17
CA LEU A 38 15.08 -5.23 2.05
C LEU A 38 14.81 -5.92 3.40
N ASN A 39 15.10 -7.21 3.49
CA ASN A 39 14.99 -8.04 4.68
C ASN A 39 16.12 -9.09 4.71
N GLU A 40 16.27 -9.80 5.83
CA GLU A 40 17.35 -10.77 6.07
C GLU A 40 17.11 -12.16 5.44
N LEU A 41 15.90 -12.42 4.96
CA LEU A 41 15.45 -13.76 4.60
C LEU A 41 15.57 -14.04 3.10
N GLU A 42 15.19 -13.07 2.29
CA GLU A 42 15.29 -13.17 0.84
C GLU A 42 15.43 -11.82 0.16
N THR A 43 15.79 -11.85 -1.12
CA THR A 43 15.81 -10.65 -1.93
C THR A 43 14.43 -10.34 -2.48
N VAL A 44 14.13 -9.06 -2.63
CA VAL A 44 12.84 -8.55 -3.11
C VAL A 44 12.98 -8.08 -4.55
N PRO A 45 12.23 -8.68 -5.51
CA PRO A 45 12.11 -8.20 -6.88
C PRO A 45 11.29 -6.90 -6.93
N VAL A 46 11.77 -5.93 -7.72
CA VAL A 46 11.22 -4.57 -7.74
C VAL A 46 11.14 -4.02 -9.17
N LEU A 47 10.04 -3.32 -9.46
CA LEU A 47 9.90 -2.46 -10.63
C LEU A 47 10.04 -0.99 -10.23
N TYR A 48 10.79 -0.25 -11.04
CA TYR A 48 10.91 1.20 -10.96
C TYR A 48 10.57 1.82 -12.31
N ALA A 49 9.41 2.48 -12.40
CA ALA A 49 8.96 3.22 -13.57
C ALA A 49 9.15 4.72 -13.34
N TYR A 50 9.74 5.45 -14.29
CA TYR A 50 9.95 6.89 -14.14
C TYR A 50 9.84 7.65 -15.47
N PRO A 51 9.52 8.96 -15.44
CA PRO A 51 9.39 9.75 -16.66
C PRO A 51 10.73 9.86 -17.42
N GLU A 52 10.68 10.02 -18.74
CA GLU A 52 11.87 10.18 -19.60
C GLU A 52 12.53 11.57 -19.47
N LYS A 53 12.93 11.95 -18.25
CA LYS A 53 13.65 13.20 -17.92
C LYS A 53 14.57 12.97 -16.71
N GLU A 54 15.28 14.00 -16.30
CA GLU A 54 16.11 13.94 -15.08
C GLU A 54 15.27 14.23 -13.81
N GLY A 55 15.61 13.56 -12.72
CA GLY A 55 15.01 13.75 -11.39
C GLY A 55 15.64 14.93 -10.61
N PRO A 56 15.42 15.01 -9.29
CA PRO A 56 14.72 14.04 -8.45
C PRO A 56 13.20 14.04 -8.68
N PHE A 57 12.57 12.88 -8.53
CA PHE A 57 11.14 12.70 -8.76
C PHE A 57 10.34 12.64 -7.45
N PRO A 58 9.16 13.31 -7.37
CA PRO A 58 8.15 12.89 -6.41
C PRO A 58 7.80 11.43 -6.69
N THR A 59 7.73 10.62 -5.64
CA THR A 59 7.72 9.17 -5.74
C THR A 59 6.45 8.57 -5.19
N VAL A 60 5.89 7.62 -5.91
CA VAL A 60 4.69 6.86 -5.53
C VAL A 60 5.06 5.40 -5.36
N LEU A 61 4.75 4.83 -4.19
CA LEU A 61 4.80 3.40 -3.97
C LEU A 61 3.45 2.84 -4.40
N TYR A 62 3.43 2.16 -5.55
CA TYR A 62 2.29 1.36 -5.96
C TYR A 62 2.35 0.01 -5.27
N LEU A 63 1.34 -0.30 -4.48
CA LEU A 63 1.25 -1.52 -3.70
C LEU A 63 0.21 -2.41 -4.38
N HIS A 64 0.65 -3.53 -4.94
CA HIS A 64 -0.21 -4.39 -5.74
C HIS A 64 -1.33 -5.03 -4.89
N SER A 65 -2.44 -5.33 -5.55
CA SER A 65 -3.56 -6.02 -4.92
C SER A 65 -3.29 -7.53 -4.78
N HIS A 66 -4.11 -8.23 -4.01
CA HIS A 66 -3.98 -9.69 -3.90
C HIS A 66 -4.53 -10.41 -5.14
N GLY A 67 -5.57 -9.87 -5.79
CA GLY A 67 -6.18 -10.39 -7.02
C GLY A 67 -6.74 -11.82 -7.00
N GLY A 68 -6.54 -12.58 -5.92
CA GLY A 68 -6.68 -14.04 -5.92
C GLY A 68 -5.67 -14.77 -6.82
N ASP A 69 -4.69 -14.05 -7.40
CA ASP A 69 -3.73 -14.56 -8.38
C ASP A 69 -2.30 -14.31 -7.89
N PHE A 70 -1.68 -15.36 -7.36
CA PHE A 70 -0.31 -15.30 -6.84
C PHE A 70 0.75 -15.20 -7.95
N SER A 71 0.38 -15.34 -9.23
CA SER A 71 1.33 -15.13 -10.33
C SER A 71 1.53 -13.66 -10.69
N VAL A 72 0.69 -12.77 -10.16
CA VAL A 72 0.74 -11.32 -10.39
C VAL A 72 1.08 -10.61 -9.07
N GLY A 73 2.19 -9.87 -9.08
CA GLY A 73 2.66 -9.07 -7.95
C GLY A 73 2.99 -7.66 -8.44
N LYS A 74 4.26 -7.30 -8.41
CA LYS A 74 4.76 -6.00 -8.84
C LYS A 74 4.35 -5.65 -10.27
N SER A 75 4.23 -6.66 -11.16
CA SER A 75 3.87 -6.48 -12.56
C SER A 75 2.46 -5.95 -12.78
N GLU A 76 1.58 -6.00 -11.77
CA GLU A 76 0.28 -5.31 -11.78
C GLU A 76 0.45 -3.80 -12.07
N LEU A 77 1.58 -3.21 -11.68
CA LEU A 77 1.92 -1.81 -11.96
C LEU A 77 1.89 -1.48 -13.47
N ILE A 78 2.41 -2.37 -14.30
CA ILE A 78 2.59 -2.15 -15.75
C ILE A 78 1.50 -2.81 -16.60
N HIS A 79 0.95 -3.94 -16.15
CA HIS A 79 -0.05 -4.69 -16.90
C HIS A 79 -1.49 -4.42 -16.42
N GLY A 80 -1.65 -3.84 -15.23
CA GLY A 80 -2.95 -3.72 -14.57
C GLY A 80 -3.52 -5.08 -14.17
N ALA A 81 -4.83 -5.09 -13.92
CA ALA A 81 -5.62 -6.28 -13.66
C ALA A 81 -7.06 -6.04 -14.13
N PRO A 82 -7.90 -7.08 -14.30
CA PRO A 82 -9.27 -6.91 -14.82
C PRO A 82 -10.18 -5.98 -14.00
N TYR A 83 -9.85 -5.77 -12.72
CA TYR A 83 -10.56 -4.87 -11.80
C TYR A 83 -9.88 -3.50 -11.65
N LEU A 84 -8.88 -3.18 -12.47
CA LEU A 84 -8.22 -1.88 -12.50
C LEU A 84 -8.59 -1.12 -13.77
N ALA A 85 -8.62 0.21 -13.69
CA ALA A 85 -8.88 1.03 -14.87
C ALA A 85 -7.64 1.05 -15.79
N SER A 86 -7.86 1.29 -17.09
CA SER A 86 -6.80 1.53 -18.07
C SER A 86 -6.57 3.03 -18.28
N PRO A 87 -5.35 3.47 -18.65
CA PRO A 87 -4.11 2.70 -18.84
C PRO A 87 -3.47 2.25 -17.52
N SER A 88 -2.31 1.59 -17.51
CA SER A 88 -1.70 1.09 -16.26
C SER A 88 -1.31 2.20 -15.30
N PHE A 89 -1.13 1.87 -14.00
CA PHE A 89 -0.67 2.85 -13.01
C PHE A 89 0.69 3.42 -13.36
N ALA A 90 1.60 2.62 -13.94
CA ALA A 90 2.87 3.10 -14.46
C ALA A 90 2.67 4.22 -15.47
N GLU A 91 1.86 4.00 -16.50
CA GLU A 91 1.63 4.98 -17.57
C GLU A 91 0.99 6.26 -17.02
N VAL A 92 -0.04 6.14 -16.18
CA VAL A 92 -0.74 7.30 -15.63
C VAL A 92 0.17 8.14 -14.74
N LEU A 93 0.85 7.52 -13.78
CA LEU A 93 1.64 8.24 -12.78
C LEU A 93 2.94 8.82 -13.36
N THR A 94 3.63 8.07 -14.24
CA THR A 94 4.81 8.60 -14.94
C THR A 94 4.44 9.72 -15.90
N GLY A 95 3.30 9.61 -16.60
CA GLY A 95 2.74 10.69 -17.42
C GLY A 95 2.34 11.94 -16.61
N MET A 96 2.10 11.79 -15.31
CA MET A 96 1.89 12.90 -14.37
C MET A 96 3.20 13.46 -13.77
N GLY A 97 4.34 12.85 -14.08
CA GLY A 97 5.66 13.30 -13.64
C GLY A 97 6.19 12.63 -12.36
N TYR A 98 5.55 11.56 -11.91
CA TYR A 98 5.98 10.81 -10.72
C TYR A 98 6.88 9.62 -11.09
N ALA A 99 7.85 9.34 -10.24
CA ALA A 99 8.49 8.04 -10.14
C ALA A 99 7.53 7.05 -9.47
N VAL A 100 7.52 5.79 -9.90
CA VAL A 100 6.65 4.75 -9.33
C VAL A 100 7.46 3.50 -9.02
N TRP A 101 7.35 3.03 -7.79
CA TRP A 101 7.99 1.80 -7.31
C TRP A 101 6.94 0.76 -6.95
N SER A 102 7.19 -0.49 -7.30
CA SER A 102 6.33 -1.63 -6.95
C SER A 102 7.20 -2.84 -6.61
N ILE A 103 6.85 -3.57 -5.56
CA ILE A 103 7.59 -4.74 -5.07
C ILE A 103 6.69 -5.96 -5.05
N ASP A 104 7.26 -7.14 -5.23
CA ASP A 104 6.51 -8.37 -4.96
C ASP A 104 6.31 -8.52 -3.45
N ALA A 105 5.05 -8.60 -3.02
CA ALA A 105 4.73 -9.02 -1.67
C ALA A 105 5.12 -10.49 -1.46
N TRP A 106 5.39 -10.88 -0.20
CA TRP A 106 5.65 -12.26 0.18
C TRP A 106 4.62 -13.24 -0.41
N GLY A 107 5.10 -14.24 -1.16
CA GLY A 107 4.29 -15.28 -1.80
C GLY A 107 3.76 -14.96 -3.20
N PHE A 108 4.08 -13.79 -3.77
CA PHE A 108 3.60 -13.35 -5.07
C PHE A 108 4.69 -13.31 -6.14
N GLU A 109 4.29 -13.59 -7.38
CA GLU A 109 5.08 -13.48 -8.60
C GLU A 109 6.48 -14.12 -8.44
N GLU A 110 7.56 -13.34 -8.48
CA GLU A 110 8.92 -13.88 -8.38
C GLU A 110 9.30 -14.31 -6.95
N ARG A 111 8.48 -13.98 -5.95
CA ARG A 111 8.56 -14.47 -4.56
C ARG A 111 7.54 -15.58 -4.28
N GLY A 112 7.00 -16.19 -5.32
CA GLY A 112 6.12 -17.37 -5.24
C GLY A 112 6.87 -18.65 -4.88
N GLY A 113 6.16 -19.77 -4.89
CA GLY A 113 6.70 -21.11 -4.64
C GLY A 113 6.39 -21.68 -3.25
N ILE A 114 6.22 -20.82 -2.24
CA ILE A 114 5.66 -21.19 -0.93
C ILE A 114 4.24 -20.64 -0.83
N SER A 115 3.29 -21.48 -0.44
CA SER A 115 1.89 -21.05 -0.30
C SER A 115 1.74 -19.97 0.78
N GLU A 116 0.80 -19.04 0.59
CA GLU A 116 0.51 -18.01 1.59
C GLU A 116 0.17 -18.61 2.96
N SER A 117 -0.52 -19.75 2.98
CA SER A 117 -0.87 -20.46 4.21
C SER A 117 0.35 -20.96 4.97
N GLU A 118 1.36 -21.45 4.25
CA GLU A 118 2.61 -21.92 4.84
C GLU A 118 3.46 -20.75 5.34
N LEU A 119 3.59 -19.68 4.55
CA LEU A 119 4.26 -18.43 4.98
C LEU A 119 3.64 -17.87 6.26
N PHE A 120 2.30 -17.81 6.32
CA PHE A 120 1.60 -17.34 7.52
C PHE A 120 1.91 -18.19 8.75
N LYS A 121 1.86 -19.53 8.63
CA LYS A 121 2.19 -20.43 9.74
C LYS A 121 3.66 -20.30 10.15
N GLN A 122 4.58 -20.23 9.19
CA GLN A 122 6.01 -20.07 9.44
C GLN A 122 6.29 -18.81 10.25
N PHE A 123 5.75 -17.66 9.83
CA PHE A 123 5.95 -16.41 10.54
C PHE A 123 5.28 -16.43 11.90
N LEU A 124 4.05 -16.92 11.99
CA LEU A 124 3.35 -17.02 13.27
C LEU A 124 4.13 -17.87 14.30
N LEU A 125 4.71 -18.99 13.87
CA LEU A 125 5.52 -19.88 14.73
C LEU A 125 6.85 -19.25 15.18
N THR A 126 7.35 -18.26 14.45
CA THR A 126 8.65 -17.61 14.71
C THR A 126 8.52 -16.22 15.32
N GLY A 127 7.34 -15.91 15.89
CA GLY A 127 7.06 -14.62 16.55
C GLY A 127 6.92 -13.45 15.59
N LYS A 128 6.64 -13.72 14.31
CA LYS A 128 6.41 -12.75 13.24
C LYS A 128 4.99 -12.86 12.71
N THR A 129 4.57 -11.90 11.87
CA THR A 129 3.32 -12.01 11.13
C THR A 129 3.58 -11.82 9.65
N LEU A 130 2.85 -12.53 8.78
CA LEU A 130 2.96 -12.32 7.34
C LEU A 130 2.63 -10.87 6.95
N TRP A 131 1.66 -10.24 7.63
CA TRP A 131 1.36 -8.82 7.45
C TRP A 131 2.55 -7.93 7.78
N GLY A 132 3.19 -8.17 8.93
CA GLY A 132 4.39 -7.45 9.35
C GLY A 132 5.50 -7.56 8.31
N MET A 133 5.76 -8.77 7.81
CA MET A 133 6.78 -8.98 6.78
C MET A 133 6.50 -8.19 5.49
N ARG A 134 5.24 -8.16 5.03
CA ARG A 134 4.85 -7.34 3.86
C ARG A 134 4.99 -5.84 4.12
N ILE A 135 4.60 -5.35 5.31
CA ILE A 135 4.74 -3.94 5.71
C ILE A 135 6.22 -3.56 5.80
N TYR A 136 7.05 -4.39 6.43
CA TYR A 136 8.46 -4.10 6.65
C TYR A 136 9.23 -4.02 5.34
N ASP A 137 8.93 -4.84 4.34
CA ASP A 137 9.56 -4.71 3.01
C ASP A 137 9.24 -3.34 2.37
N VAL A 138 8.02 -2.82 2.53
CA VAL A 138 7.68 -1.48 2.00
C VAL A 138 8.38 -0.37 2.79
N ILE A 139 8.49 -0.49 4.11
CA ILE A 139 9.24 0.48 4.94
C ILE A 139 10.73 0.46 4.59
N SER A 140 11.31 -0.73 4.41
CA SER A 140 12.69 -0.90 3.97
C SER A 140 12.91 -0.39 2.54
N LEU A 141 11.91 -0.47 1.67
CA LEU A 141 11.97 0.21 0.37
C LEU A 141 12.08 1.72 0.55
N ILE A 142 11.34 2.34 1.48
CA ILE A 142 11.50 3.77 1.78
C ILE A 142 12.92 4.07 2.29
N ASP A 143 13.48 3.22 3.15
CA ASP A 143 14.89 3.32 3.58
C ASP A 143 15.84 3.28 2.35
N TYR A 144 15.58 2.43 1.35
CA TYR A 144 16.38 2.37 0.12
C TYR A 144 16.25 3.65 -0.71
N LEU A 145 15.03 4.19 -0.83
CA LEU A 145 14.76 5.42 -1.58
C LEU A 145 15.50 6.63 -1.01
N GLU A 146 15.72 6.69 0.30
CA GLU A 146 16.50 7.77 0.93
C GLU A 146 17.99 7.76 0.53
N THR A 147 18.48 6.65 -0.02
CA THR A 147 19.86 6.53 -0.52
C THR A 147 20.03 6.99 -1.97
N ARG A 148 18.92 7.31 -2.67
CA ARG A 148 18.92 7.58 -4.10
C ARG A 148 18.90 9.08 -4.41
N GLU A 149 19.77 9.50 -5.32
CA GLU A 149 19.83 10.90 -5.78
C GLU A 149 18.67 11.29 -6.71
N ASP A 150 18.03 10.32 -7.37
CA ASP A 150 16.92 10.55 -8.29
C ASP A 150 15.54 10.55 -7.60
N THR A 151 15.49 10.43 -6.28
CA THR A 151 14.25 10.39 -5.48
C THR A 151 14.10 11.66 -4.65
N ASP A 152 12.93 12.30 -4.73
CA ASP A 152 12.55 13.37 -3.80
C ASP A 152 11.95 12.77 -2.53
N THR A 153 12.78 12.62 -1.50
CA THR A 153 12.39 12.02 -0.21
C THR A 153 11.37 12.84 0.57
N GLN A 154 11.17 14.11 0.21
CA GLN A 154 10.14 14.95 0.81
C GLN A 154 8.77 14.76 0.16
N ARG A 155 8.67 14.01 -0.94
CA ARG A 155 7.44 13.77 -1.69
C ARG A 155 7.26 12.29 -2.00
N ILE A 156 6.92 11.52 -0.96
CA ILE A 156 6.59 10.09 -1.07
C ILE A 156 5.09 9.87 -0.84
N ALA A 157 4.42 9.18 -1.74
CA ALA A 157 3.04 8.74 -1.59
C ALA A 157 2.91 7.22 -1.67
N THR A 158 1.83 6.68 -1.11
CA THR A 158 1.43 5.28 -1.28
C THR A 158 0.06 5.20 -1.96
N ILE A 159 -0.10 4.29 -2.91
CA ILE A 159 -1.40 3.98 -3.53
C ILE A 159 -1.50 2.48 -3.81
N GLY A 160 -2.69 1.92 -3.63
CA GLY A 160 -2.94 0.52 -3.94
C GLY A 160 -4.41 0.16 -3.79
N LEU A 161 -4.79 -1.00 -4.34
CA LEU A 161 -6.14 -1.55 -4.26
C LEU A 161 -6.19 -2.78 -3.35
N SER A 162 -7.27 -2.93 -2.56
CA SER A 162 -7.49 -4.10 -1.71
C SER A 162 -6.33 -4.32 -0.72
N MET A 163 -5.61 -5.45 -0.79
CA MET A 163 -4.37 -5.67 -0.04
C MET A 163 -3.38 -4.50 -0.17
N GLY A 164 -3.21 -3.97 -1.38
CA GLY A 164 -2.35 -2.82 -1.63
C GLY A 164 -2.85 -1.56 -0.94
N GLY A 165 -4.16 -1.35 -0.90
CA GLY A 165 -4.77 -0.23 -0.19
C GLY A 165 -4.64 -0.38 1.33
N LEU A 166 -4.74 -1.61 1.85
CA LEU A 166 -4.45 -1.93 3.25
C LEU A 166 -2.99 -1.60 3.58
N LEU A 167 -2.05 -2.05 2.75
CA LEU A 167 -0.63 -1.71 2.91
C LEU A 167 -0.40 -0.19 2.89
N SER A 168 -1.07 0.56 1.99
CA SER A 168 -0.94 2.02 1.91
C SER A 168 -1.19 2.69 3.26
N TRP A 169 -2.33 2.43 3.89
CA TRP A 169 -2.66 3.10 5.16
C TRP A 169 -1.91 2.52 6.35
N TRP A 170 -1.53 1.24 6.33
CA TRP A 170 -0.67 0.66 7.38
C TRP A 170 0.73 1.27 7.36
N VAL A 171 1.37 1.31 6.18
CA VAL A 171 2.70 1.90 6.01
C VAL A 171 2.65 3.39 6.35
N ALA A 172 1.65 4.13 5.86
CA ALA A 172 1.49 5.53 6.23
C ALA A 172 1.31 5.73 7.74
N ALA A 173 0.56 4.87 8.43
CA ALA A 173 0.38 4.97 9.88
C ALA A 173 1.66 4.68 10.69
N LEU A 174 2.57 3.88 10.13
CA LEU A 174 3.81 3.45 10.79
C LEU A 174 5.04 4.29 10.41
N ASP A 175 5.00 4.93 9.25
CA ASP A 175 6.12 5.69 8.72
C ASP A 175 5.70 7.10 8.27
N SER A 176 6.25 8.11 8.94
CA SER A 176 5.97 9.53 8.68
C SER A 176 6.63 10.07 7.41
N ARG A 177 7.49 9.30 6.75
CA ARG A 177 8.08 9.68 5.46
C ARG A 177 7.06 9.63 4.33
N VAL A 178 6.05 8.75 4.42
CA VAL A 178 4.89 8.80 3.52
C VAL A 178 4.12 10.09 3.77
N LYS A 179 4.07 10.98 2.78
CA LYS A 179 3.41 12.29 2.85
C LYS A 179 1.97 12.27 2.40
N VAL A 180 1.62 11.38 1.46
CA VAL A 180 0.26 11.24 0.92
C VAL A 180 -0.14 9.77 0.92
N CYS A 181 -1.30 9.46 1.49
CA CYS A 181 -1.84 8.11 1.55
C CYS A 181 -3.10 8.00 0.69
N ILE A 182 -3.13 7.08 -0.27
CA ILE A 182 -4.30 6.79 -1.08
C ILE A 182 -4.63 5.30 -0.96
N ASP A 183 -5.87 5.00 -0.59
CA ASP A 183 -6.37 3.62 -0.50
C ASP A 183 -7.60 3.44 -1.39
N LEU A 184 -7.60 2.36 -2.19
CA LEU A 184 -8.71 1.96 -3.06
C LEU A 184 -9.29 0.63 -2.57
N ALA A 185 -10.60 0.55 -2.39
CA ALA A 185 -11.31 -0.66 -1.96
C ALA A 185 -10.67 -1.34 -0.72
N ALA A 186 -10.25 -0.54 0.27
CA ALA A 186 -9.46 -1.02 1.41
C ALA A 186 -9.84 -0.38 2.76
N GLN A 187 -11.00 0.29 2.83
CA GLN A 187 -11.48 0.91 4.06
C GLN A 187 -12.25 -0.10 4.92
N VAL A 188 -11.48 -1.00 5.54
CA VAL A 188 -11.99 -2.17 6.25
C VAL A 188 -11.87 -1.96 7.77
N ASP A 189 -12.99 -1.97 8.49
CA ASP A 189 -13.04 -1.94 9.96
C ASP A 189 -13.11 -3.38 10.50
N ILE A 190 -12.04 -3.85 11.14
CA ILE A 190 -11.93 -5.25 11.62
C ILE A 190 -13.01 -5.54 12.66
N GLU A 191 -13.30 -4.57 13.54
CA GLU A 191 -14.35 -4.74 14.55
C GLU A 191 -15.73 -4.96 13.92
N THR A 192 -16.04 -4.26 12.81
CA THR A 192 -17.28 -4.47 12.04
C THR A 192 -17.28 -5.85 11.39
N LEU A 193 -16.16 -6.32 10.83
CA LEU A 193 -16.08 -7.68 10.30
C LEU A 193 -16.34 -8.74 11.39
N LEU A 194 -15.78 -8.54 12.59
CA LEU A 194 -15.98 -9.44 13.72
C LEU A 194 -17.45 -9.48 14.15
N LEU A 195 -18.09 -8.32 14.27
CA LEU A 195 -19.50 -8.20 14.62
C LEU A 195 -20.41 -8.96 13.64
N HIS A 196 -20.12 -8.86 12.34
CA HIS A 196 -20.93 -9.45 11.27
C HIS A 196 -20.47 -10.85 10.83
N ARG A 197 -19.48 -11.45 11.51
CA ARG A 197 -18.90 -12.76 11.15
C ARG A 197 -18.40 -12.83 9.71
N ARG A 198 -17.69 -11.79 9.27
CA ARG A 198 -17.18 -11.62 7.89
C ARG A 198 -15.66 -11.76 7.78
N LEU A 199 -14.99 -12.35 8.77
CA LEU A 199 -13.53 -12.46 8.77
C LEU A 199 -12.99 -13.28 7.59
N ASP A 200 -13.69 -14.33 7.17
CA ASP A 200 -13.28 -15.18 6.03
C ASP A 200 -13.45 -14.51 4.65
N HIS A 201 -14.00 -13.29 4.60
CA HIS A 201 -14.04 -12.49 3.37
C HIS A 201 -12.69 -11.80 3.07
N HIS A 202 -11.73 -11.89 3.99
CA HIS A 202 -10.39 -11.32 3.84
C HIS A 202 -9.33 -12.39 4.05
N GLY A 203 -8.18 -12.24 3.39
CA GLY A 203 -7.07 -13.18 3.54
C GLY A 203 -6.54 -13.19 4.97
N PHE A 204 -6.22 -14.39 5.47
CA PHE A 204 -5.74 -14.58 6.84
C PHE A 204 -4.41 -13.85 7.12
N TYR A 205 -3.64 -13.54 6.07
CA TYR A 205 -2.40 -12.78 6.14
C TYR A 205 -2.54 -11.45 6.88
N TYR A 206 -3.72 -10.82 6.85
CA TYR A 206 -4.01 -9.50 7.40
C TYR A 206 -4.25 -9.52 8.93
N TYR A 207 -4.60 -10.69 9.49
CA TYR A 207 -4.95 -10.79 10.90
C TYR A 207 -3.70 -10.92 11.79
N VAL A 208 -3.47 -9.89 12.57
CA VAL A 208 -2.34 -9.78 13.50
C VAL A 208 -2.78 -10.19 14.91
N PRO A 209 -2.12 -11.16 15.57
CA PRO A 209 -2.46 -11.58 16.93
C PRO A 209 -2.47 -10.41 17.92
N ASN A 210 -3.43 -10.42 18.85
CA ASN A 210 -3.61 -9.41 19.90
C ASN A 210 -3.88 -7.97 19.42
N LEU A 211 -3.98 -7.67 18.13
CA LEU A 211 -4.09 -6.29 17.65
C LEU A 211 -5.26 -5.53 18.30
N LEU A 212 -6.45 -6.12 18.31
CA LEU A 212 -7.66 -5.49 18.86
C LEU A 212 -7.68 -5.37 20.39
N THR A 213 -6.70 -5.94 21.09
CA THR A 213 -6.58 -5.73 22.55
C THR A 213 -5.94 -4.39 22.89
N ALA A 214 -5.30 -3.74 21.91
CA ALA A 214 -4.61 -2.46 22.08
C ALA A 214 -4.98 -1.38 21.07
N TYR A 215 -5.36 -1.76 19.84
CA TYR A 215 -5.65 -0.83 18.76
C TYR A 215 -6.96 -1.19 18.04
N THR A 216 -7.85 -0.21 17.91
CA THR A 216 -8.96 -0.25 16.95
C THR A 216 -8.43 0.03 15.54
N THR A 217 -9.13 -0.41 14.49
CA THR A 217 -8.76 -0.02 13.11
C THR A 217 -8.70 1.51 12.99
N LEU A 218 -9.67 2.23 13.57
CA LEU A 218 -9.68 3.69 13.58
C LEU A 218 -8.41 4.27 14.22
N ALA A 219 -8.00 3.79 15.40
CA ALA A 219 -6.83 4.32 16.12
C ALA A 219 -5.52 4.14 15.35
N ILE A 220 -5.41 3.10 14.52
CA ILE A 220 -4.26 2.92 13.62
C ILE A 220 -4.28 4.00 12.54
N GLN A 221 -5.43 4.13 11.87
CA GLN A 221 -5.63 5.05 10.77
C GLN A 221 -5.53 6.53 11.18
N GLU A 222 -5.89 6.88 12.41
CA GLU A 222 -5.74 8.23 12.99
C GLU A 222 -4.27 8.68 13.11
N LYS A 223 -3.30 7.76 13.09
CA LYS A 223 -1.86 8.07 13.09
C LYS A 223 -1.36 8.73 11.81
N ILE A 224 -2.16 8.68 10.75
CA ILE A 224 -1.84 9.32 9.47
C ILE A 224 -2.04 10.84 9.58
N ALA A 225 -3.04 11.27 10.35
CA ALA A 225 -3.35 12.69 10.53
C ALA A 225 -2.13 13.47 11.11
N PRO A 226 -1.86 14.68 10.61
CA PRO A 226 -2.68 15.48 9.70
C PRO A 226 -2.32 15.33 8.20
N ARG A 227 -1.53 14.32 7.82
CA ARG A 227 -1.03 14.16 6.44
C ARG A 227 -2.17 13.86 5.46
N PRO A 228 -2.11 14.36 4.21
CA PRO A 228 -3.11 14.08 3.19
C PRO A 228 -3.45 12.60 3.03
N ARG A 229 -4.75 12.28 3.14
CA ARG A 229 -5.30 10.95 2.96
C ARG A 229 -6.59 10.92 2.16
N LEU A 230 -6.64 10.04 1.15
CA LEU A 230 -7.81 9.74 0.35
C LEU A 230 -8.19 8.26 0.46
N SER A 231 -9.48 7.99 0.69
CA SER A 231 -10.04 6.63 0.70
C SER A 231 -11.22 6.51 -0.26
N LEU A 232 -11.12 5.62 -1.25
CA LEU A 232 -12.15 5.41 -2.27
C LEU A 232 -12.67 3.98 -2.23
N VAL A 233 -13.97 3.80 -2.01
CA VAL A 233 -14.62 2.48 -1.94
C VAL A 233 -15.80 2.41 -2.89
N GLY A 234 -16.01 1.28 -3.55
CA GLY A 234 -17.21 1.05 -4.36
C GLY A 234 -18.44 0.82 -3.48
N LYS A 235 -19.58 1.41 -3.80
CA LYS A 235 -20.85 1.22 -3.05
C LYS A 235 -21.34 -0.22 -3.03
N ASN A 236 -20.93 -1.04 -4.01
CA ASN A 236 -21.27 -2.46 -4.09
C ASN A 236 -20.10 -3.35 -3.66
N ASP A 237 -19.06 -2.79 -3.03
CA ASP A 237 -17.94 -3.57 -2.49
C ASP A 237 -18.38 -4.33 -1.24
N THR A 238 -18.54 -5.65 -1.38
CA THR A 238 -18.97 -6.52 -0.28
C THR A 238 -17.84 -6.88 0.71
N MET A 239 -16.58 -6.53 0.40
CA MET A 239 -15.45 -6.68 1.32
C MET A 239 -15.36 -5.49 2.28
N CYS A 240 -15.66 -4.28 1.80
CA CYS A 240 -15.70 -3.08 2.62
C CYS A 240 -17.13 -2.79 3.10
N LEU A 241 -17.55 -3.39 4.22
CA LEU A 241 -18.90 -3.18 4.76
C LEU A 241 -19.20 -1.69 5.00
N ASP A 242 -20.30 -1.19 4.44
CA ASP A 242 -20.71 0.22 4.52
C ASP A 242 -20.72 0.78 5.95
N GLU A 243 -21.17 -0.03 6.93
CA GLU A 243 -21.15 0.35 8.34
C GLU A 243 -19.72 0.70 8.82
N GLY A 244 -18.75 -0.15 8.49
CA GLY A 244 -17.34 0.03 8.83
C GLY A 244 -16.74 1.22 8.10
N VAL A 245 -17.01 1.36 6.80
CA VAL A 245 -16.58 2.50 5.98
C VAL A 245 -17.08 3.83 6.58
N LEU A 246 -18.37 3.89 6.94
CA LEU A 246 -18.98 5.09 7.54
C LEU A 246 -18.44 5.38 8.94
N LYS A 247 -18.21 4.34 9.76
CA LYS A 247 -17.58 4.47 11.08
C LYS A 247 -16.18 5.08 10.97
N LEU A 248 -15.34 4.52 10.10
CA LEU A 248 -13.97 5.00 9.88
C LEU A 248 -13.97 6.43 9.31
N ARG A 249 -14.80 6.71 8.29
CA ARG A 249 -14.93 8.05 7.70
C ARG A 249 -15.26 9.11 8.76
N LYS A 250 -16.30 8.88 9.56
CA LYS A 250 -16.71 9.82 10.62
C LYS A 250 -15.62 10.04 11.68
N GLY A 251 -14.93 8.96 12.08
CA GLY A 251 -13.85 9.04 13.05
C GLY A 251 -12.67 9.86 12.53
N LEU A 252 -12.24 9.59 11.30
CA LEU A 252 -11.15 10.31 10.64
C LEU A 252 -11.52 11.77 10.37
N ASP A 253 -12.71 12.06 9.87
CA ASP A 253 -13.20 13.44 9.70
C ASP A 253 -13.08 14.25 11.00
N LYS A 254 -13.49 13.64 12.13
CA LYS A 254 -13.38 14.27 13.45
C LYS A 254 -11.91 14.49 13.83
N LYS A 255 -11.05 13.48 13.63
CA LYS A 255 -9.61 13.56 13.92
C LYS A 255 -8.93 14.68 13.15
N TYR A 256 -9.10 14.73 11.83
CA TYR A 256 -8.48 15.75 10.98
C TYR A 256 -8.98 17.17 11.32
N ARG A 257 -10.29 17.34 11.56
CA ARG A 257 -10.86 18.61 12.05
C ARG A 257 -10.22 19.06 13.38
N SER A 258 -10.09 18.14 14.34
CA SER A 258 -9.46 18.45 15.64
C SER A 258 -7.97 18.82 15.55
N MET A 259 -7.30 18.42 14.48
CA MET A 259 -5.90 18.77 14.20
C MET A 259 -5.78 20.03 13.34
N GLY A 260 -6.90 20.66 12.96
CA GLY A 260 -6.89 21.88 12.16
C GLY A 260 -6.57 21.67 10.67
N SER A 261 -6.67 20.43 10.18
CA SER A 261 -6.41 20.11 8.76
C SER A 261 -7.54 19.29 8.12
N PRO A 262 -8.81 19.73 8.21
CA PRO A 262 -9.95 18.99 7.65
C PRO A 262 -9.83 18.76 6.14
N GLU A 263 -9.17 19.64 5.41
CA GLU A 263 -8.94 19.57 3.96
C GLU A 263 -8.03 18.41 3.56
N ASN A 264 -7.20 17.91 4.48
CA ASN A 264 -6.27 16.82 4.20
C ASN A 264 -6.92 15.44 4.27
N PHE A 265 -8.22 15.31 4.56
CA PHE A 265 -8.91 14.02 4.53
C PHE A 265 -10.11 14.03 3.60
N SER A 266 -10.19 13.01 2.76
CA SER A 266 -11.33 12.77 1.88
C SER A 266 -11.64 11.27 1.84
N SER A 267 -12.93 10.93 1.93
CA SER A 267 -13.36 9.54 1.79
C SER A 267 -14.71 9.46 1.08
N PHE A 268 -14.78 8.61 0.06
CA PHE A 268 -15.96 8.51 -0.81
C PHE A 268 -16.40 7.06 -0.99
N SER A 269 -17.72 6.85 -1.01
CA SER A 269 -18.35 5.62 -1.49
C SER A 269 -18.91 5.92 -2.89
N LEU A 270 -18.32 5.33 -3.93
CA LEU A 270 -18.51 5.68 -5.34
C LEU A 270 -19.15 4.55 -6.14
N THR A 271 -19.35 4.74 -7.44
CA THR A 271 -19.88 3.66 -8.29
C THR A 271 -18.90 2.48 -8.36
N GLY A 272 -19.42 1.26 -8.56
CA GLY A 272 -18.62 0.03 -8.68
C GLY A 272 -18.64 -0.88 -7.45
N GLY A 273 -17.98 -2.04 -7.59
CA GLY A 273 -17.76 -3.01 -6.52
C GLY A 273 -16.32 -2.96 -6.00
N HIS A 274 -15.71 -4.12 -5.79
CA HIS A 274 -14.30 -4.24 -5.37
C HIS A 274 -13.35 -4.06 -6.57
N MET A 275 -13.19 -2.82 -7.04
CA MET A 275 -12.44 -2.45 -8.24
C MET A 275 -12.08 -0.97 -8.25
N GLU A 276 -11.14 -0.57 -9.11
CA GLU A 276 -10.91 0.83 -9.46
C GLU A 276 -11.78 1.22 -10.66
N THR A 277 -12.64 2.23 -10.48
CA THR A 277 -13.41 2.82 -11.58
C THR A 277 -12.73 4.04 -12.18
N GLN A 278 -13.13 4.46 -13.37
CA GLN A 278 -12.62 5.72 -13.97
C GLN A 278 -12.97 6.95 -13.12
N GLU A 279 -14.10 6.92 -12.41
CA GLU A 279 -14.49 7.94 -11.43
C GLU A 279 -13.47 8.02 -10.29
N MET A 280 -13.15 6.88 -9.67
CA MET A 280 -12.11 6.80 -8.64
C MET A 280 -10.77 7.29 -9.16
N ARG A 281 -10.43 6.91 -10.39
CA ARG A 281 -9.19 7.31 -11.04
C ARG A 281 -9.05 8.82 -11.18
N ASN A 282 -10.09 9.48 -11.65
CA ASN A 282 -10.06 10.93 -11.79
C ASN A 282 -9.86 11.63 -10.43
N ILE A 283 -10.51 11.12 -9.38
CA ILE A 283 -10.41 11.67 -8.03
C ILE A 283 -9.00 11.50 -7.46
N TRP A 284 -8.43 10.30 -7.48
CA TRP A 284 -7.09 10.11 -6.92
C TRP A 284 -6.01 10.85 -7.72
N LYS A 285 -6.16 10.97 -9.05
CA LYS A 285 -5.23 11.75 -9.89
C LYS A 285 -5.24 13.23 -9.52
N GLN A 286 -6.42 13.78 -9.23
CA GLN A 286 -6.52 15.15 -8.76
C GLN A 286 -5.90 15.29 -7.37
N PHE A 287 -6.27 14.42 -6.44
CA PHE A 287 -5.80 14.45 -5.06
C PHE A 287 -4.27 14.38 -4.96
N ILE A 288 -3.64 13.43 -5.66
CA ILE A 288 -2.17 13.29 -5.60
C ILE A 288 -1.46 14.52 -6.20
N ARG A 289 -2.02 15.15 -7.24
CA ARG A 289 -1.47 16.38 -7.83
C ARG A 289 -1.53 17.57 -6.89
N GLU A 290 -2.57 17.64 -6.05
CA GLU A 290 -2.76 18.75 -5.11
C GLU A 290 -1.88 18.60 -3.86
N HIS A 291 -1.51 17.37 -3.50
CA HIS A 291 -0.89 17.08 -2.20
C HIS A 291 0.54 16.53 -2.25
N LEU A 292 1.05 16.07 -3.40
CA LEU A 292 2.40 15.51 -3.55
C LEU A 292 3.31 16.41 -4.38
#